data_AF-A0A1J3IYB2-F1
#
_entry.id   AF-A0A1J3IYB2-F1
#
_cell.length_a   1.000
_cell.length_b   1.000
_cell.length_c   1.000
_cell.angle_alpha   90.00
_cell.angle_beta   90.00
_cell.angle_gamma   90.00
#
_symmetry.space_group_name_H-M   'P 1'
#
loop_
_entity.id
_entity.type
_entity.pdbx_description
1 polymer ?
#
loop_
_entity_poly.entity_id
_entity_poly.type
_entity_poly.pdbx_seq_one_letter_code
_entity_poly.pdbx_strand_id
1 'polypeptide(L)'
;GFIPKVEHHVCMVDLLGRAGFLDEAYRFIHQLDAIGKATSPALWTAMLGACKMHRSYELGVDIAKRLIDLEPENPGHHVMLSNIYALSGKTDEVSHVRDGMMKRNLRKQVGYSVIKVENKTYLFSMGDESHHETGEIYQYLAALMSRCKE
;
A
#
# COMPACT_ATOMS: atom_id res chain seq x y z
N GLY A 1 22.59 -1.43 -26.90
CA GLY A 1 21.19 -1.57 -26.44
C GLY A 1 21.12 -1.42 -24.94
N PHE A 2 19.96 -1.03 -24.40
CA PHE A 2 19.74 -0.88 -22.97
C PHE A 2 19.35 -2.23 -22.35
N ILE A 3 19.93 -2.60 -21.21
CA ILE A 3 19.58 -3.82 -20.47
C ILE A 3 18.61 -3.42 -19.35
N PRO A 4 17.33 -3.86 -19.38
CA PRO A 4 16.36 -3.55 -18.35
C PRO A 4 16.81 -4.05 -16.97
N LYS A 5 16.63 -3.20 -15.97
CA LYS A 5 16.84 -3.52 -14.54
C LYS A 5 15.50 -3.76 -13.84
N VAL A 6 15.55 -4.22 -12.60
CA VAL A 6 14.36 -4.53 -11.80
C VAL A 6 13.38 -3.36 -11.72
N GLU A 7 13.87 -2.12 -11.65
CA GLU A 7 13.05 -0.92 -11.60
C GLU A 7 12.21 -0.76 -12.87
N HIS A 8 12.76 -1.11 -14.03
CA HIS A 8 12.04 -1.07 -15.31
C HIS A 8 10.96 -2.14 -15.37
N HIS A 9 11.24 -3.32 -14.82
CA HIS A 9 10.24 -4.39 -14.71
C HIS A 9 9.10 -3.99 -13.77
N VAL A 10 9.40 -3.36 -12.62
CA VAL A 10 8.41 -2.82 -11.70
C VAL A 10 7.56 -1.75 -12.36
N CYS A 11 8.17 -0.83 -13.13
CA CYS A 11 7.43 0.15 -13.93
C CYS A 11 6.50 -0.52 -14.95
N MET A 12 6.93 -1.58 -15.63
CA MET A 12 6.07 -2.31 -16.57
C MET A 12 4.85 -2.93 -15.88
N VAL A 13 5.04 -3.54 -14.71
CA VAL A 13 3.93 -4.08 -13.90
C VAL A 13 2.99 -2.97 -13.44
N ASP A 14 3.51 -1.85 -12.92
CA ASP A 14 2.69 -0.71 -12.48
C ASP A 14 1.90 -0.10 -13.64
N LEU A 15 2.51 0.05 -14.83
CA LEU A 15 1.85 0.58 -16.03
C LEU A 15 0.70 -0.33 -16.50
N LEU A 16 0.97 -1.63 -16.69
CA LEU A 16 -0.04 -2.61 -17.09
C LEU A 16 -1.17 -2.67 -16.06
N GLY A 17 -0.79 -2.74 -14.78
CA GLY A 17 -1.71 -2.79 -13.66
C GLY A 17 -2.60 -1.56 -13.56
N ARG A 18 -2.05 -0.34 -13.68
CA ARG A 18 -2.84 0.91 -13.70
C ARG A 18 -3.81 0.96 -14.87
N ALA A 19 -3.42 0.45 -16.03
CA ALA A 19 -4.26 0.39 -17.22
C ALA A 19 -5.36 -0.69 -17.15
N GLY A 20 -5.37 -1.56 -16.12
CA GLY A 20 -6.38 -2.61 -15.94
C GLY A 20 -6.01 -3.95 -16.59
N PHE A 21 -4.83 -4.05 -17.20
CA PHE A 21 -4.29 -5.27 -17.81
C PHE A 21 -3.66 -6.17 -16.75
N LEU A 22 -4.48 -6.63 -15.80
CA LEU A 22 -4.02 -7.43 -14.65
C LEU A 22 -3.43 -8.79 -15.10
N ASP A 23 -4.06 -9.45 -16.06
CA ASP A 23 -3.60 -10.75 -16.54
C ASP A 23 -2.25 -10.63 -17.27
N GLU A 24 -2.07 -9.58 -18.05
CA GLU A 24 -0.81 -9.26 -18.71
C GLU A 24 0.28 -8.92 -17.70
N ALA A 25 -0.04 -8.11 -16.69
CA ALA A 25 0.89 -7.77 -15.61
C ALA A 25 1.34 -9.02 -14.85
N TYR A 26 0.39 -9.89 -14.48
CA TYR A 26 0.67 -11.15 -13.80
C TYR A 26 1.53 -12.09 -14.66
N ARG A 27 1.18 -12.25 -15.94
CA ARG A 27 1.93 -13.07 -16.89
C ARG A 27 3.35 -12.53 -17.10
N PHE A 28 3.53 -11.21 -17.14
CA PHE A 28 4.84 -10.59 -17.27
C PHE A 28 5.74 -10.94 -16.08
N ILE A 29 5.22 -10.92 -14.85
CA ILE A 29 5.98 -11.34 -13.66
C ILE A 29 6.41 -12.80 -13.78
N HIS A 30 5.52 -13.70 -14.19
CA HIS A 30 5.85 -15.13 -14.39
C HIS A 30 6.87 -15.37 -15.50
N GLN A 31 6.83 -14.57 -16.58
CA GLN A 31 7.84 -14.62 -17.63
C GLN A 31 9.23 -14.21 -17.10
N LEU A 32 9.28 -13.21 -16.21
CA LEU A 32 10.51 -12.82 -15.54
C LEU A 32 11.00 -13.91 -14.57
N ASP A 33 10.11 -14.58 -13.84
CA ASP A 33 10.45 -15.70 -12.93
C ASP A 33 11.08 -16.84 -13.74
N ALA A 34 10.47 -17.20 -14.89
CA ALA A 34 10.91 -18.29 -15.75
C ALA A 34 12.33 -18.10 -16.34
N ILE A 35 12.76 -16.85 -16.53
CA ILE A 35 14.10 -16.51 -17.03
C ILE A 35 15.08 -16.14 -15.90
N GLY A 36 14.72 -16.41 -14.64
CA GLY A 36 15.55 -16.14 -13.46
C GLY A 36 15.76 -14.65 -13.17
N LYS A 37 14.88 -13.78 -13.66
CA LYS A 37 14.97 -12.32 -13.49
C LYS A 37 13.96 -11.73 -12.52
N ALA A 38 13.00 -12.49 -12.03
CA ALA A 38 12.11 -12.02 -10.98
C ALA A 38 12.40 -12.73 -9.66
N THR A 39 12.78 -11.91 -8.69
CA THR A 39 12.97 -12.25 -7.27
C THR A 39 12.63 -11.07 -6.37
N SER A 40 12.17 -9.95 -6.93
CA SER A 40 11.96 -8.73 -6.17
C SER A 40 10.52 -8.66 -5.63
N PRO A 41 10.33 -8.54 -4.30
CA PRO A 41 9.04 -8.23 -3.70
C PRO A 41 8.38 -6.98 -4.31
N ALA A 42 9.16 -6.04 -4.87
CA ALA A 42 8.64 -4.83 -5.50
C ALA A 42 7.71 -5.12 -6.70
N LEU A 43 7.94 -6.20 -7.46
CA LEU A 43 7.07 -6.59 -8.58
C LEU A 43 5.68 -6.99 -8.07
N TRP A 44 5.65 -7.84 -7.04
CA TRP A 44 4.42 -8.29 -6.41
C TRP A 44 3.70 -7.16 -5.68
N THR A 45 4.43 -6.22 -5.06
CA THR A 45 3.87 -5.01 -4.45
C THR A 45 3.20 -4.11 -5.49
N ALA A 46 3.81 -3.91 -6.67
CA ALA A 46 3.18 -3.16 -7.77
C ALA A 46 1.90 -3.84 -8.26
N MET A 47 1.94 -5.17 -8.45
CA MET A 47 0.76 -5.95 -8.84
C MET A 47 -0.36 -5.88 -7.79
N LEU A 48 0.00 -5.91 -6.50
CA LEU A 48 -0.96 -5.79 -5.41
C LEU A 48 -1.68 -4.43 -5.41
N GLY A 49 -0.93 -3.36 -5.70
CA GLY A 49 -1.49 -2.01 -5.90
C GLY A 49 -2.52 -1.98 -7.04
N ALA A 50 -2.23 -2.66 -8.14
CA ALA A 50 -3.14 -2.79 -9.27
C ALA A 50 -4.41 -3.59 -8.91
N CYS A 51 -4.27 -4.71 -8.19
CA CYS A 51 -5.40 -5.51 -7.72
C CYS A 51 -6.35 -4.69 -6.85
N LYS A 52 -5.80 -3.88 -5.93
CA LYS A 52 -6.59 -2.99 -5.07
C LYS A 52 -7.36 -1.95 -5.89
N MET A 53 -6.71 -1.34 -6.87
CA MET A 53 -7.28 -0.28 -7.71
C MET A 53 -8.43 -0.78 -8.58
N HIS A 54 -8.29 -1.97 -9.16
CA HIS A 54 -9.30 -2.59 -10.02
C HIS A 54 -10.24 -3.53 -9.27
N ARG A 55 -10.22 -3.51 -7.93
CA ARG A 55 -11.08 -4.32 -7.05
C ARG A 55 -10.98 -5.83 -7.28
N SER A 56 -9.84 -6.30 -7.78
CA SER A 56 -9.52 -7.73 -7.89
C SER A 56 -9.01 -8.26 -6.55
N TYR A 57 -9.92 -8.36 -5.58
CA TYR A 57 -9.56 -8.64 -4.19
C TYR A 57 -9.06 -10.06 -3.96
N GLU A 58 -9.60 -11.05 -4.67
CA GLU A 58 -9.18 -12.45 -4.55
C GLU A 58 -7.70 -12.62 -4.95
N LEU A 59 -7.36 -12.15 -6.15
CA LEU A 59 -5.98 -12.12 -6.62
C LEU A 59 -5.09 -11.27 -5.69
N GLY A 60 -5.61 -10.16 -5.18
CA GLY A 60 -4.92 -9.33 -4.20
C GLY A 60 -4.57 -10.09 -2.91
N VAL A 61 -5.47 -10.91 -2.39
CA VAL A 61 -5.21 -11.74 -1.20
C VAL A 61 -4.07 -12.73 -1.48
N ASP A 62 -4.11 -13.40 -2.62
CA ASP A 62 -3.07 -14.38 -2.99
C ASP A 62 -1.69 -13.74 -3.12
N ILE A 63 -1.63 -12.57 -3.77
CA ILE A 63 -0.38 -11.81 -3.90
C ILE A 63 0.12 -11.30 -2.54
N ALA A 64 -0.77 -10.80 -1.69
CA ALA A 64 -0.39 -10.33 -0.36
C ALA A 64 0.13 -11.47 0.53
N LYS A 65 -0.48 -12.66 0.46
CA LYS A 65 0.03 -13.87 1.13
C LYS A 65 1.42 -14.24 0.63
N ARG A 66 1.64 -14.25 -0.69
CA ARG A 66 2.97 -14.48 -1.28
C ARG A 66 4.01 -13.49 -0.78
N LEU A 67 3.67 -12.20 -0.68
CA LEU A 67 4.56 -11.18 -0.13
C LEU A 67 4.89 -11.39 1.35
N ILE A 68 3.92 -11.88 2.14
CA ILE A 68 4.15 -12.26 3.54
C ILE A 68 5.05 -13.50 3.62
N ASP A 69 4.89 -14.48 2.75
CA ASP A 69 5.77 -15.66 2.73
C ASP A 69 7.22 -15.29 2.36
N LEU A 70 7.38 -14.31 1.45
CA LEU A 70 8.69 -13.81 1.03
C LEU A 70 9.37 -12.92 2.09
N GLU A 71 8.62 -12.00 2.69
CA GLU A 71 9.13 -11.05 3.69
C GLU A 71 8.20 -11.04 4.92
N PRO A 72 8.24 -12.08 5.76
CA PRO A 72 7.27 -12.27 6.83
C PRO A 72 7.34 -11.19 7.90
N GLU A 73 8.52 -10.59 8.10
CA GLU A 73 8.78 -9.53 9.08
C GLU A 73 8.48 -8.13 8.54
N ASN A 74 8.03 -7.99 7.29
CA ASN A 74 7.67 -6.70 6.71
C ASN A 74 6.23 -6.33 7.11
N PRO A 75 6.01 -5.37 8.04
CA PRO A 75 4.67 -5.01 8.50
C PRO A 75 3.80 -4.40 7.39
N GLY A 76 4.43 -3.88 6.33
CA GLY A 76 3.72 -3.32 5.17
C GLY A 76 2.86 -4.35 4.46
N HIS A 77 3.35 -5.58 4.28
CA HIS A 77 2.62 -6.64 3.59
C HIS A 77 1.38 -7.10 4.37
N HIS A 78 1.49 -7.24 5.69
CA HIS A 78 0.36 -7.54 6.57
C HIS A 78 -0.69 -6.42 6.53
N VAL A 79 -0.26 -5.16 6.56
CA VAL A 79 -1.17 -4.01 6.43
C VAL A 79 -1.88 -4.01 5.07
N MET A 80 -1.19 -4.35 3.99
CA MET A 80 -1.82 -4.45 2.66
C MET A 80 -2.86 -5.57 2.60
N LEU A 81 -2.57 -6.75 3.16
CA LEU A 81 -3.55 -7.85 3.27
C LEU A 81 -4.78 -7.42 4.09
N SER A 82 -4.55 -6.82 5.27
CA SER A 82 -5.61 -6.29 6.14
C SER A 82 -6.49 -5.27 5.39
N ASN A 83 -5.90 -4.39 4.59
CA ASN A 83 -6.64 -3.42 3.79
C ASN A 83 -7.50 -4.08 2.69
N ILE A 84 -7.02 -5.13 2.04
CA ILE A 84 -7.81 -5.86 1.03
C ILE A 84 -8.99 -6.57 1.67
N TYR A 85 -8.79 -7.19 2.84
CA TYR A 85 -9.89 -7.77 3.61
C TYR A 85 -10.92 -6.72 4.03
N ALA A 86 -10.47 -5.54 4.47
CA ALA A 86 -11.38 -4.44 4.79
C ALA A 86 -12.19 -3.99 3.57
N LEU A 87 -11.56 -3.83 2.40
CA LEU A 87 -12.23 -3.44 1.15
C LEU A 87 -13.20 -4.49 0.61
N SER A 88 -13.00 -5.76 0.96
CA SER A 88 -13.89 -6.87 0.60
C SER A 88 -14.92 -7.22 1.70
N GLY A 89 -15.01 -6.41 2.76
CA GLY A 89 -15.97 -6.59 3.85
C GLY A 89 -15.68 -7.75 4.81
N LYS A 90 -14.46 -8.32 4.76
CA LYS A 90 -14.05 -9.48 5.58
C LYS A 90 -13.48 -9.02 6.93
N THR A 91 -14.32 -8.45 7.78
CA THR A 91 -13.90 -7.84 9.06
C THR A 91 -13.21 -8.83 10.00
N ASP A 92 -13.63 -10.10 10.03
CA ASP A 92 -12.99 -11.12 10.87
C ASP A 92 -11.55 -11.39 10.43
N GLU A 93 -11.29 -11.44 9.12
CA GLU A 93 -9.96 -11.60 8.55
C GLU A 93 -9.06 -10.39 8.86
N VAL A 94 -9.63 -9.18 8.84
CA VAL A 94 -8.93 -7.95 9.25
C VAL A 94 -8.44 -8.08 10.69
N SER A 95 -9.30 -8.55 11.60
CA SER A 95 -8.96 -8.77 13.01
C SER A 95 -7.89 -9.84 13.16
N HIS A 96 -8.03 -10.97 12.45
CA HIS A 96 -7.04 -12.05 12.49
C HIS A 96 -5.64 -11.55 12.07
N VAL A 97 -5.54 -10.79 10.97
CA VAL A 97 -4.26 -10.25 10.52
C VAL A 97 -3.65 -9.32 11.58
N ARG A 98 -4.47 -8.44 12.19
CA ARG A 98 -4.00 -7.51 13.24
C ARG A 98 -3.53 -8.24 14.49
N ASP A 99 -4.25 -9.26 14.93
CA ASP A 99 -3.86 -10.07 16.08
C ASP A 99 -2.54 -10.82 15.81
N GLY A 100 -2.37 -11.32 14.58
CA GLY A 100 -1.11 -11.94 14.14
C GLY A 100 0.06 -10.96 14.17
N MET A 101 -0.14 -9.72 13.70
CA MET A 101 0.87 -8.67 13.78
C MET A 101 1.22 -8.33 15.23
N MET A 102 0.23 -8.20 16.12
CA MET A 102 0.47 -7.90 17.54
C MET A 102 1.27 -8.99 18.24
N LYS A 103 0.90 -10.27 18.04
CA LYS A 103 1.61 -11.42 18.61
C LYS A 103 3.09 -11.46 18.20
N ARG A 104 3.40 -10.96 17.00
CA ARG A 104 4.75 -10.91 16.43
C ARG A 104 5.46 -9.58 16.64
N ASN A 105 4.86 -8.63 17.36
CA ASN A 105 5.36 -7.26 17.54
C ASN A 105 5.65 -6.53 16.21
N LEU A 106 4.93 -6.86 15.14
CA LEU A 106 5.05 -6.19 13.85
C LEU A 106 4.34 -4.85 13.89
N ARG A 107 5.10 -3.76 13.80
CA ARG A 107 4.58 -2.39 13.80
C ARG A 107 4.99 -1.68 12.53
N LYS A 108 4.01 -1.22 11.76
CA LYS A 108 4.28 -0.31 10.64
C LYS A 108 4.78 1.01 11.22
N GLN A 109 5.89 1.53 10.72
CA GLN A 109 6.32 2.89 11.03
C GLN A 109 5.25 3.88 10.57
N VAL A 110 4.82 4.74 11.49
CA VAL A 110 3.83 5.78 11.19
C VAL A 110 4.45 6.78 10.23
N GLY A 111 3.78 7.00 9.10
CA GLY A 111 4.15 8.07 8.18
C GLY A 111 3.67 9.41 8.72
N TYR A 112 4.47 10.45 8.51
CA TYR A 112 4.15 11.81 8.91
C TYR A 112 4.47 12.79 7.79
N SER A 113 3.72 13.89 7.75
CA SER A 113 4.00 15.06 6.92
C SER A 113 4.57 16.16 7.81
N VAL A 114 5.44 17.00 7.24
CA VAL A 114 6.07 18.10 7.97
C VAL A 114 5.91 19.39 7.18
N ILE A 115 5.56 20.47 7.86
CA ILE A 115 5.58 21.82 7.30
C ILE A 115 6.41 22.74 8.22
N LYS A 116 6.99 23.79 7.63
CA LYS A 116 7.73 24.82 8.37
C LYS A 116 7.10 26.18 8.11
N VAL A 117 6.67 26.85 9.17
CA VAL A 117 6.01 28.17 9.13
C VAL A 117 6.67 29.07 10.15
N GLU A 118 7.14 30.25 9.74
CA GLU A 118 7.75 31.26 10.63
C GLU A 118 8.75 30.66 11.64
N ASN A 119 9.64 29.81 11.12
CA ASN A 119 10.69 29.11 11.87
C ASN A 119 10.21 28.06 12.90
N LYS A 120 8.91 27.75 12.95
CA LYS A 120 8.35 26.61 13.67
C LYS A 120 8.12 25.43 12.72
N THR A 121 8.36 24.22 13.22
CA THR A 121 8.13 22.97 12.49
C THR A 121 6.90 22.29 13.07
N TYR A 122 5.97 21.91 12.19
CA TYR A 122 4.76 21.20 12.55
C TYR A 122 4.78 19.82 11.91
N LEU A 123 4.49 18.80 12.71
CA LEU A 123 4.42 17.41 12.27
C LEU A 123 2.96 16.97 12.31
N PHE A 124 2.52 16.32 11.24
CA PHE A 124 1.17 15.79 11.12
C PHE A 124 1.25 14.30 10.84
N SER A 125 0.63 13.49 11.67
CA SER A 125 0.45 12.07 11.41
C SER A 125 -1.03 11.70 11.41
N MET A 126 -1.36 10.54 10.82
CA MET A 126 -2.75 10.11 10.72
C MET A 126 -3.36 9.92 12.12
N GLY A 127 -4.43 10.66 12.42
CA GLY A 127 -5.12 10.61 13.71
C GLY A 127 -4.39 11.30 14.86
N ASP A 128 -3.37 12.12 14.57
CA ASP A 128 -2.72 12.96 15.57
C ASP A 128 -3.61 14.14 15.94
N GLU A 129 -3.86 14.29 17.24
CA GLU A 129 -4.64 15.37 17.83
C GLU A 129 -3.86 16.11 18.93
N SER A 130 -2.54 15.91 18.99
CA SER A 130 -1.67 16.52 20.01
C SER A 130 -1.52 18.03 19.85
N HIS A 131 -1.89 18.58 18.70
CA HIS A 131 -1.79 20.01 18.43
C HIS A 131 -2.89 20.80 19.16
N HIS A 132 -2.53 21.88 19.84
CA HIS A 132 -3.50 22.72 20.57
C HIS A 132 -4.61 23.30 19.65
N GLU A 133 -4.29 23.64 18.41
CA GLU A 133 -5.25 24.13 17.40
C GLU A 133 -5.93 22.99 16.59
N THR A 134 -5.83 21.72 17.03
CA THR A 134 -6.40 20.57 16.29
C THR A 134 -7.86 20.80 15.89
N GLY A 135 -8.68 21.33 16.80
CA GLY A 135 -10.09 21.61 16.51
C GLY A 135 -10.29 22.60 15.36
N GLU A 136 -9.52 23.68 15.34
CA GLU A 136 -9.59 24.71 14.29
C GLU A 136 -9.08 24.18 12.94
N ILE A 137 -8.00 23.39 12.97
CA ILE A 137 -7.43 22.74 11.79
C ILE A 137 -8.46 21.81 11.13
N TYR A 138 -9.14 20.96 11.90
CA TYR A 138 -10.16 20.06 11.37
C TYR A 138 -11.41 20.80 10.90
N GLN A 139 -11.82 21.89 11.57
CA GLN A 139 -12.92 22.75 11.10
C GLN A 139 -12.59 23.39 9.75
N TYR A 140 -11.39 23.94 9.60
CA TYR A 140 -10.94 24.54 8.34
C TYR A 140 -10.83 23.50 7.23
N LEU A 141 -10.29 22.31 7.53
CA LEU A 141 -10.24 21.19 6.59
C LEU A 141 -11.65 20.77 6.13
N ALA A 142 -12.62 20.69 7.04
CA ALA A 142 -14.01 20.40 6.70
C ALA A 142 -14.61 21.44 5.76
N ALA A 143 -14.34 22.73 5.98
CA ALA A 143 -14.77 23.83 5.11
C ALA A 143 -14.08 23.81 3.73
N LEU A 144 -12.82 23.37 3.64
CA LEU A 144 -12.16 23.16 2.35
C LEU A 144 -12.76 21.98 1.59
N MET A 145 -12.99 20.85 2.29
CA MET A 145 -13.57 19.65 1.68
C MET A 145 -15.00 19.88 1.17
N SER A 146 -15.79 20.74 1.80
CA SER A 146 -17.12 21.09 1.29
C SER A 146 -17.04 21.85 -0.03
N ARG A 147 -16.06 22.75 -0.19
CA ARG A 147 -15.84 23.53 -1.41
C ARG A 147 -15.31 22.71 -2.59
N CYS A 148 -14.58 21.62 -2.33
CA CYS A 148 -14.07 20.73 -3.39
C CYS A 148 -15.09 19.71 -3.90
N LYS A 149 -16.31 19.67 -3.33
CA LYS A 149 -17.40 18.79 -3.78
C LYS A 149 -18.31 19.45 -4.84
N GLU A 150 -18.06 20.71 -5.16
CA GLU A 150 -18.63 21.45 -6.31
C GLU A 150 -17.74 21.28 -7.55
#